data_AF-A0A941DPW2-F1
#
_entry.id   AF-A0A941DPW2-F1
#
_cell.length_a   1.000
_cell.length_b   1.000
_cell.length_c   1.000
_cell.angle_alpha   90.00
_cell.angle_beta   90.00
_cell.angle_gamma   90.00
#
_symmetry.space_group_name_H-M   'P 1'
#
loop_
_entity.id
_entity.type
_entity.pdbx_description
1 polymer ?
#
loop_
_entity_poly.entity_id
_entity_poly.type
_entity_poly.pdbx_seq_one_letter_code
_entity_poly.pdbx_strand_id
1 'polypeptide(L)'
;IAKAYAALTDEESRKNWEEFGNPDGPQATSFGIALPAWIVDQKNSILVLLVYGLAFMVILPVVVGSWWYRSIRYSGDQILIRTTQIYTYFVYKTRN
;
A
#
# COMPACT_ATOMS: atom_id res chain seq x y z
N ILE A 1 31.05 -26.83 -13.02
CA ILE A 1 32.41 -27.22 -13.48
C ILE A 1 32.98 -26.20 -14.48
N ALA A 2 32.21 -25.66 -15.43
CA ALA A 2 32.69 -24.63 -16.36
C ALA A 2 33.06 -23.27 -15.73
N LYS A 3 32.30 -22.77 -14.75
CA LYS A 3 32.56 -21.46 -14.10
C LYS A 3 33.82 -21.42 -13.23
N ALA A 4 34.16 -22.51 -12.56
CA ALA A 4 35.32 -22.57 -11.66
C ALA A 4 36.66 -22.59 -12.43
N TYR A 5 36.66 -23.14 -13.66
CA TYR A 5 37.84 -23.14 -14.52
C TYR A 5 38.03 -21.80 -15.24
N ALA A 6 36.94 -21.13 -15.62
CA ALA A 6 36.98 -19.78 -16.18
C ALA A 6 37.53 -18.75 -15.17
N ALA A 7 37.15 -18.85 -13.89
CA ALA A 7 37.61 -17.97 -12.83
C ALA A 7 39.13 -18.05 -12.52
N LEU A 8 39.81 -19.11 -12.95
CA LEU A 8 41.26 -19.28 -12.77
C LEU A 8 42.07 -18.91 -14.01
N THR A 9 41.42 -18.67 -15.16
CA THR A 9 42.10 -18.44 -16.45
C THR A 9 41.84 -17.04 -17.01
N ASP A 10 40.91 -16.27 -16.44
CA ASP A 10 40.53 -14.96 -16.94
C ASP A 10 41.05 -13.84 -16.02
N GLU A 11 41.99 -13.03 -16.51
CA GLU A 11 42.66 -11.95 -15.75
C GLU A 11 41.66 -10.89 -15.25
N GLU A 12 40.54 -10.71 -15.97
CA GLU A 12 39.43 -9.83 -15.58
C GLU A 12 38.70 -10.33 -14.34
N SER A 13 38.46 -11.64 -14.24
CA SER A 13 37.73 -12.22 -13.11
C SER A 13 38.53 -12.17 -11.80
N ARG A 14 39.87 -12.24 -11.88
CA ARG A 14 40.75 -12.01 -10.73
C ARG A 14 40.74 -10.55 -10.28
N LYS A 15 40.81 -9.59 -11.22
CA LYS A 15 40.69 -8.16 -10.89
C LYS A 15 39.32 -7.83 -10.27
N ASN A 16 38.25 -8.40 -10.80
CA ASN A 16 36.91 -8.25 -10.23
C ASN A 16 36.80 -8.84 -8.82
N TRP A 17 37.47 -9.97 -8.56
CA TRP A 17 37.55 -10.53 -7.22
C TRP A 17 38.34 -9.64 -6.24
N GLU A 18 39.46 -9.08 -6.68
CA GLU A 18 40.28 -8.15 -5.88
C GLU A 18 39.54 -6.84 -5.57
N GLU A 19 38.76 -6.32 -6.52
CA GLU A 19 38.10 -5.02 -6.40
C GLU A 19 36.69 -5.10 -5.80
N PHE A 20 35.92 -6.15 -6.09
CA PHE A 20 34.50 -6.27 -5.73
C PHE A 20 34.17 -7.50 -4.87
N GLY A 21 35.13 -8.41 -4.61
CA GLY A 21 34.93 -9.60 -3.77
C GLY A 21 34.12 -10.73 -4.41
N ASN A 22 33.82 -10.65 -5.71
CA ASN A 22 33.17 -11.68 -6.50
C ASN A 22 33.73 -11.67 -7.94
N PRO A 23 33.85 -12.84 -8.61
CA PRO A 23 34.48 -12.91 -9.92
C PRO A 23 33.57 -12.37 -11.03
N ASP A 24 32.29 -12.16 -10.71
CA ASP A 24 31.24 -11.67 -11.61
C ASP A 24 31.18 -10.13 -11.70
N GLY A 25 31.99 -9.39 -10.93
CA GLY A 25 32.00 -7.91 -10.91
C GLY A 25 30.86 -7.28 -10.09
N PRO A 26 30.73 -5.94 -10.07
CA PRO A 26 29.78 -5.24 -9.19
C PRO A 26 28.34 -5.70 -9.44
N GLN A 27 27.77 -6.43 -8.48
CA GLN A 27 26.35 -6.76 -8.48
C GLN A 27 25.57 -5.50 -8.10
N ALA A 28 25.23 -4.69 -9.11
CA ALA A 28 24.16 -3.72 -8.96
C ALA A 28 22.87 -4.51 -8.74
N THR A 29 22.45 -4.62 -7.48
CA THR A 29 21.15 -5.15 -7.09
C THR A 29 20.08 -4.16 -7.57
N SER A 30 19.81 -4.17 -8.86
CA SER A 30 18.61 -3.57 -9.42
C SER A 30 17.46 -4.40 -8.88
N PHE A 31 16.92 -3.99 -7.73
CA PHE A 31 15.63 -4.45 -7.24
C PHE A 31 14.62 -4.05 -8.32
N GLY A 32 14.40 -4.95 -9.28
CA GLY A 32 13.39 -4.84 -10.31
C GLY A 32 12.03 -4.96 -9.67
N ILE A 33 11.59 -3.91 -8.97
CA ILE A 33 10.18 -3.71 -8.70
C ILE A 33 9.56 -3.64 -10.09
N ALA A 34 8.77 -4.64 -10.48
CA ALA A 34 8.14 -4.75 -11.80
C ALA A 34 7.06 -3.69 -12.06
N LEU A 35 7.18 -2.52 -11.43
CA LEU A 35 6.36 -1.36 -11.71
C LEU A 35 6.82 -0.79 -13.06
N PRO A 36 5.88 -0.55 -13.98
CA PRO A 36 6.22 0.00 -15.28
C PRO A 36 7.00 1.31 -15.16
N ALA A 37 8.05 1.48 -15.96
CA ALA A 37 8.89 2.68 -15.93
C ALA A 37 8.09 3.99 -16.10
N TRP A 38 6.95 3.95 -16.79
CA TRP A 38 6.07 5.10 -16.98
C TRP A 38 5.37 5.60 -15.69
N ILE A 39 5.24 4.76 -14.65
CA ILE A 39 4.75 5.18 -13.32
C ILE A 39 5.84 5.89 -12.52
N VAL A 40 7.09 5.44 -12.67
CA VAL A 40 8.22 5.82 -11.82
C VAL A 40 9.11 6.90 -12.48
N ASP A 41 8.86 7.22 -13.75
CA ASP A 41 9.70 8.13 -14.52
C ASP A 41 9.86 9.48 -13.80
N GLN A 42 11.13 9.82 -13.51
CA GLN A 42 11.52 10.81 -12.51
C GLN A 42 11.01 12.22 -12.82
N LYS A 43 10.71 12.49 -14.10
CA LYS A 43 10.17 13.76 -14.58
C LYS A 43 8.74 14.04 -14.13
N ASN A 44 7.91 13.01 -13.97
CA ASN A 44 6.48 13.15 -13.61
C ASN A 44 6.12 12.48 -12.27
N SER A 45 7.08 11.82 -11.63
CA SER A 45 6.92 11.12 -10.35
C SER A 45 6.29 11.99 -9.25
N ILE A 46 6.64 13.28 -9.16
CA ILE A 46 6.05 14.24 -8.21
C ILE A 46 4.55 14.45 -8.45
N LEU A 47 4.13 14.55 -9.71
CA LEU A 47 2.74 14.80 -10.07
C LEU A 47 1.89 13.57 -9.76
N VAL A 48 2.38 12.38 -10.10
CA VAL A 48 1.74 11.10 -9.74
C VAL A 48 1.63 10.95 -8.22
N LEU A 49 2.71 11.24 -7.49
CA LEU A 49 2.72 11.18 -6.02
C LEU A 49 1.70 12.15 -5.41
N LEU A 50 1.62 13.37 -5.91
CA LEU A 50 0.68 14.39 -5.44
C LEU A 50 -0.77 13.96 -5.72
N VAL A 51 -1.07 13.49 -6.92
CA VAL A 51 -2.40 12.96 -7.28
C VAL A 51 -2.78 11.80 -6.39
N TYR A 52 -1.86 10.86 -6.15
CA TYR A 52 -2.09 9.71 -5.28
C TYR A 52 -2.33 10.15 -3.83
N GLY A 53 -1.54 11.11 -3.33
CA GLY A 53 -1.69 11.70 -1.99
C GLY A 53 -3.03 12.41 -1.82
N LEU A 54 -3.45 13.22 -2.80
CA LEU A 54 -4.75 13.90 -2.78
C LEU A 54 -5.91 12.91 -2.89
N ALA A 55 -5.80 11.92 -3.78
CA ALA A 55 -6.80 10.86 -3.90
C ALA A 55 -6.96 10.12 -2.57
N PHE A 56 -5.85 9.79 -1.89
CA PHE A 56 -5.89 9.17 -0.58
C PHE A 56 -6.51 10.09 0.48
N MET A 57 -6.14 11.37 0.51
CA MET A 57 -6.69 12.37 1.43
C MET A 57 -8.21 12.54 1.29
N VAL A 58 -8.79 12.34 0.10
CA VAL A 58 -10.24 12.51 -0.12
C VAL A 58 -10.99 11.17 -0.02
N ILE A 59 -10.48 10.12 -0.66
CA ILE A 59 -11.17 8.82 -0.75
C ILE A 59 -11.29 8.17 0.62
N LEU A 60 -10.23 8.19 1.45
CA LEU A 60 -10.25 7.53 2.75
C LEU A 60 -11.29 8.14 3.70
N PRO A 61 -11.31 9.47 3.93
CA PRO A 61 -12.32 10.08 4.79
C PRO A 61 -13.74 9.87 4.29
N VAL A 62 -13.96 9.87 2.96
CA VAL A 62 -15.29 9.63 2.39
C VAL A 62 -15.76 8.21 2.65
N VAL A 63 -14.92 7.20 2.39
CA VAL A 63 -15.28 5.78 2.57
C VAL A 63 -15.46 5.47 4.05
N VAL A 64 -14.49 5.83 4.89
CA VAL A 64 -14.54 5.57 6.34
C VAL A 64 -15.69 6.35 6.97
N GLY A 65 -15.87 7.62 6.60
CA GLY A 65 -16.98 8.45 7.07
C GLY A 65 -18.33 7.84 6.68
N SER A 66 -18.51 7.47 5.42
CA SER A 66 -19.76 6.86 4.94
C SER A 66 -20.06 5.53 5.65
N TRP A 67 -19.04 4.69 5.86
CA TRP A 67 -19.18 3.45 6.60
C TRP A 67 -19.53 3.70 8.07
N TRP A 68 -18.84 4.62 8.73
CA TRP A 68 -19.06 4.98 10.13
C TRP A 68 -20.46 5.54 10.36
N TYR A 69 -20.89 6.51 9.54
CA TYR A 69 -22.25 7.05 9.60
C TYR A 69 -23.31 5.99 9.33
N ARG A 70 -23.05 5.03 8.43
CA ARG A 70 -23.96 3.90 8.20
C ARG A 70 -23.99 2.94 9.39
N SER A 71 -22.85 2.69 10.02
CA SER A 71 -22.71 1.79 11.17
C SER A 71 -23.47 2.31 12.40
N ILE A 72 -23.37 3.61 12.69
CA ILE A 72 -24.03 4.21 13.88
C ILE A 72 -25.56 4.32 13.72
N ARG A 73 -26.11 4.25 12.51
CA ARG A 73 -27.56 4.40 12.28
C ARG A 73 -28.39 3.23 12.81
N TYR A 74 -27.77 2.07 13.00
CA TYR A 74 -28.43 0.85 13.43
C TYR A 74 -27.99 0.49 14.85
N SER A 75 -28.95 0.17 15.73
CA SER A 75 -28.64 -0.46 17.03
C SER A 75 -28.09 -1.87 16.82
N GLY A 76 -27.55 -2.49 17.88
CA GLY A 76 -27.02 -3.87 17.84
C GLY A 76 -28.01 -4.91 17.27
N ASP A 77 -29.31 -4.65 17.39
CA ASP A 77 -30.39 -5.49 16.83
C ASP A 77 -30.80 -5.13 15.39
N GLN A 78 -29.97 -4.36 14.67
CA GLN A 78 -30.23 -3.85 13.31
C GLN A 78 -31.48 -2.97 13.15
N ILE A 79 -32.04 -2.46 14.24
CA ILE A 79 -33.18 -1.53 14.21
C ILE A 79 -32.66 -0.09 14.15
N LEU A 80 -33.31 0.75 13.34
CA LEU A 80 -32.98 2.16 13.24
C LEU A 80 -33.21 2.87 14.59
N ILE A 81 -32.18 3.53 15.13
CA ILE A 81 -32.21 4.14 16.48
C ILE A 81 -33.42 5.07 16.68
N ARG A 82 -33.80 5.81 15.62
CA ARG A 82 -34.94 6.74 15.64
C ARG A 82 -36.27 6.03 15.92
N THR A 83 -36.46 4.83 15.39
CA THR A 83 -37.67 4.03 15.60
C THR A 83 -37.74 3.55 17.05
N THR A 84 -36.61 3.07 17.58
CA THR A 84 -36.49 2.65 18.98
C THR A 84 -36.80 3.80 19.94
N GLN A 85 -36.29 5.01 19.67
CA GLN A 85 -36.58 6.21 20.48
C GLN A 85 -38.06 6.60 20.49
N ILE A 86 -38.74 6.51 19.34
CA ILE A 86 -40.16 6.82 19.24
C ILE A 86 -40.99 5.78 19.98
N TYR A 87 -40.68 4.49 19.80
CA TYR A 87 -41.36 3.40 20.49
C TYR A 87 -41.24 3.51 22.01
N THR A 88 -40.03 3.73 22.53
CA THR A 88 -39.82 3.88 23.96
C THR A 88 -40.56 5.10 24.51
N TYR A 89 -40.54 6.25 23.81
CA TYR A 89 -41.30 7.43 24.19
C TYR A 89 -42.80 7.14 24.36
N PHE A 90 -43.42 6.44 23.40
CA PHE A 90 -44.83 6.07 23.50
C PHE A 90 -45.09 5.11 24.65
N VAL A 91 -44.26 4.07 24.83
CA VAL A 91 -44.40 3.10 25.93
C VAL A 91 -44.35 3.78 27.30
N TYR A 92 -43.41 4.71 27.51
CA TYR A 92 -43.33 5.46 28.77
C TYR A 92 -44.51 6.42 28.96
N LYS A 93 -45.00 7.03 27.88
CA LYS A 93 -46.11 7.99 27.94
C LYS A 93 -47.47 7.34 28.20
N THR A 94 -47.72 6.13 27.69
CA THR A 94 -49.00 5.42 27.86
C THR A 94 -49.11 4.70 29.21
N ARG A 95 -47.98 4.50 29.91
CA ARG A 95 -47.92 3.80 31.20
C ARG A 95 -48.11 4.72 32.43
N ASN A 96 -48.04 6.04 32.22
CA ASN A 96 -48.44 7.08 33.20
C ASN A 96 -49.87 7.54 32.90
#